data_AF-A0AAV5EEV7-F1
#
_entry.id   AF-A0AAV5EEV7-F1
#
_cell.length_a   1.000
_cell.length_b   1.000
_cell.length_c   1.000
_cell.angle_alpha   90.00
_cell.angle_beta   90.00
_cell.angle_gamma   90.00
#
_symmetry.space_group_name_H-M   'P 1'
#
loop_
_entity.id
_entity.type
_entity.pdbx_description
1 polymer ?
#
loop_
_entity_poly.entity_id
_entity_poly.type
_entity_poly.pdbx_seq_one_letter_code
_entity_poly.pdbx_strand_id
1 'polypeptide(L)'
;MCEDMLCRHIEVSTAATTEVLAEQHNCKGLKGACMEFLESSDNLKAVVATDGFNHLAASCPALMRELMSKIVDYLPKRRKLGT
;
A
#
# COMPACT_ATOMS: atom_id res chain seq x y z
N MET A 1 -1.25 18.17 -10.92
CA MET A 1 -2.29 17.45 -10.16
C MET A 1 -2.03 17.69 -8.68
N CYS A 2 -3.09 17.90 -7.88
CA CYS A 2 -2.93 18.15 -6.45
C CYS A 2 -2.92 16.83 -5.67
N GLU A 3 -2.11 16.77 -4.62
CA GLU A 3 -2.00 15.63 -3.71
C GLU A 3 -3.36 15.25 -3.11
N ASP A 4 -4.12 16.21 -2.59
CA ASP A 4 -5.47 16.00 -2.03
C ASP A 4 -6.46 15.38 -3.03
N MET A 5 -6.32 15.70 -4.31
CA MET A 5 -7.18 15.15 -5.34
C MET A 5 -6.86 13.67 -5.56
N LEU A 6 -5.57 13.33 -5.59
CA LEU A 6 -5.12 11.94 -5.76
C LEU A 6 -5.49 11.09 -4.53
N CYS A 7 -5.35 11.63 -3.31
CA CYS A 7 -5.74 10.92 -2.08
C CYS A 7 -7.22 10.49 -2.09
N ARG A 8 -8.11 11.30 -2.69
CA ARG A 8 -9.55 10.99 -2.77
C ARG A 8 -9.93 9.97 -3.84
N HIS A 9 -9.03 9.66 -4.76
CA HIS A 9 -9.28 8.75 -5.90
C HIS A 9 -8.40 7.50 -5.83
N ILE A 10 -7.93 7.13 -4.64
CA ILE A 10 -7.25 5.85 -4.44
C ILE A 10 -8.28 4.74 -4.55
N GLU A 11 -8.08 3.88 -5.53
CA GLU A 11 -8.92 2.72 -5.83
C GLU A 11 -8.03 1.51 -6.06
N VAL A 12 -8.64 0.31 -6.04
CA VAL A 12 -7.89 -0.97 -6.18
C VAL A 12 -6.99 -0.98 -7.41
N SER A 13 -7.48 -0.47 -8.53
CA SER A 13 -6.77 -0.46 -9.82
C SER A 13 -5.57 0.49 -9.85
N THR A 14 -5.56 1.53 -9.01
CA THR A 14 -4.58 2.63 -9.05
C THR A 14 -3.70 2.72 -7.80
N ALA A 15 -4.05 2.05 -6.70
CA ALA A 15 -3.35 2.17 -5.42
C ALA A 15 -1.86 1.85 -5.54
N ALA A 16 -1.50 0.74 -6.20
CA ALA A 16 -0.10 0.34 -6.37
C ALA A 16 0.71 1.35 -7.20
N THR A 17 0.14 1.86 -8.29
CA THR A 17 0.80 2.85 -9.15
C THR A 17 0.92 4.20 -8.44
N THR A 18 -0.11 4.60 -7.71
CA THR A 18 -0.14 5.85 -6.93
C THR A 18 0.88 5.82 -5.80
N GLU A 19 1.04 4.69 -5.12
CA GLU A 19 2.08 4.48 -4.10
C GLU A 19 3.49 4.65 -4.69
N VAL A 20 3.77 4.08 -5.88
CA VAL A 20 5.06 4.26 -6.57
C VAL A 20 5.32 5.73 -6.86
N LEU A 21 4.33 6.45 -7.39
CA LEU A 21 4.46 7.88 -7.69
C LEU A 21 4.69 8.69 -6.42
N ALA A 22 3.98 8.37 -5.33
CA ALA A 22 4.15 9.04 -4.05
C ALA A 22 5.57 8.86 -3.48
N GLU A 23 6.12 7.64 -3.58
CA GLU A 23 7.48 7.34 -3.17
C GLU A 23 8.52 8.10 -4.03
N GLN A 24 8.38 8.05 -5.36
CA GLN A 24 9.31 8.70 -6.28
C GLN A 24 9.36 10.22 -6.11
N HIS A 25 8.21 10.83 -5.81
CA HIS A 25 8.09 12.29 -5.66
C HIS A 25 8.16 12.77 -4.19
N ASN A 26 8.39 11.86 -3.23
CA ASN A 26 8.34 12.16 -1.79
C ASN A 26 7.04 12.83 -1.33
N CYS A 27 5.90 12.50 -1.94
CA CYS A 27 4.57 12.99 -1.56
C CYS A 27 4.05 12.20 -0.36
N LYS A 28 4.40 12.67 0.85
CA LYS A 28 4.14 11.95 2.10
C LYS A 28 2.66 11.75 2.42
N GLY A 29 1.79 12.72 2.09
CA GLY A 29 0.35 12.60 2.33
C GLY A 29 -0.28 11.56 1.42
N LEU A 30 0.11 11.55 0.14
CA LEU A 30 -0.35 10.55 -0.83
C LEU A 30 0.11 9.14 -0.45
N LYS A 31 1.38 8.99 -0.05
CA LYS A 31 1.91 7.72 0.46
C LYS A 31 1.12 7.25 1.68
N GLY A 32 0.85 8.16 2.62
CA GLY A 32 0.02 7.86 3.80
C GLY A 32 -1.38 7.37 3.43
N ALA A 33 -2.06 8.04 2.50
CA ALA A 33 -3.40 7.66 2.06
C ALA A 33 -3.42 6.31 1.33
N CYS A 34 -2.40 6.01 0.52
CA CYS A 34 -2.28 4.71 -0.13
C CYS A 34 -2.06 3.59 0.90
N MET A 35 -1.20 3.82 1.90
CA MET A 35 -1.00 2.87 2.98
C MET A 35 -2.27 2.64 3.80
N GLU A 36 -3.00 3.69 4.16
CA GLU A 36 -4.29 3.59 4.87
C GLU A 36 -5.31 2.77 4.07
N PHE A 37 -5.40 2.99 2.76
CA PHE A 37 -6.27 2.21 1.88
C PHE A 37 -5.91 0.71 1.89
N LEU A 38 -4.61 0.38 1.98
CA LEU A 38 -4.07 -0.97 2.01
C LEU A 38 -4.14 -1.65 3.38
N GLU A 39 -4.52 -0.95 4.46
CA GLU A 39 -4.73 -1.55 5.79
C GLU A 39 -5.92 -2.53 5.81
N SER A 40 -6.90 -2.33 4.92
CA SER A 40 -8.01 -3.27 4.74
C SER A 40 -7.55 -4.55 4.05
N SER A 41 -7.78 -5.71 4.68
CA SER A 41 -7.42 -7.02 4.11
C SER A 41 -8.07 -7.27 2.75
N ASP A 42 -9.30 -6.79 2.53
CA ASP A 42 -10.02 -6.98 1.28
C ASP A 42 -9.44 -6.10 0.17
N ASN A 43 -9.13 -4.83 0.48
CA ASN A 43 -8.45 -3.94 -0.46
C ASN A 43 -7.06 -4.46 -0.80
N LEU A 44 -6.30 -4.91 0.20
CA LEU A 44 -4.97 -5.47 -0.02
C LEU A 44 -5.03 -6.70 -0.93
N LYS A 45 -5.93 -7.65 -0.68
CA LYS A 45 -6.11 -8.83 -1.56
C LYS A 45 -6.48 -8.42 -2.97
N ALA A 46 -7.38 -7.45 -3.12
CA ALA A 46 -7.81 -6.97 -4.42
C ALA A 46 -6.66 -6.28 -5.17
N VAL A 47 -5.85 -5.46 -4.49
CA VAL A 47 -4.68 -4.79 -5.06
C VAL A 47 -3.62 -5.80 -5.47
N VAL A 48 -3.32 -6.79 -4.62
CA VAL A 48 -2.34 -7.87 -4.92
C VAL A 48 -2.73 -8.67 -6.17
N ALA A 49 -4.03 -8.78 -6.47
CA ALA A 49 -4.53 -9.44 -7.68
C ALA A 49 -4.40 -8.58 -8.95
N THR A 50 -3.96 -7.32 -8.86
CA THR A 50 -3.82 -6.43 -10.02
C THR A 50 -2.44 -6.51 -10.66
N ASP A 51 -2.37 -6.28 -11.98
CA ASP A 51 -1.10 -6.13 -12.68
C ASP A 51 -0.28 -4.93 -12.17
N GLY A 52 -0.96 -3.90 -11.65
CA GLY A 52 -0.31 -2.74 -11.01
C GLY A 52 0.58 -3.16 -9.84
N PHE A 53 0.17 -4.18 -9.07
CA PHE A 53 0.97 -4.72 -7.97
C PHE A 53 2.17 -5.53 -8.46
N ASN A 54 2.00 -6.34 -9.52
CA ASN A 54 3.12 -7.04 -10.16
C ASN A 54 4.17 -6.05 -10.68
N HIS A 55 3.70 -4.95 -11.29
CA HIS A 55 4.57 -3.87 -11.76
C HIS A 55 5.28 -3.16 -10.61
N LEU A 56 4.58 -2.84 -9.50
CA LEU A 56 5.19 -2.32 -8.27
C LEU A 56 6.34 -3.21 -7.80
N ALA A 57 6.12 -4.52 -7.69
CA ALA A 57 7.13 -5.47 -7.23
C ALA A 57 8.36 -5.52 -8.13
N ALA A 58 8.18 -5.40 -9.44
CA ALA A 58 9.27 -5.39 -10.43
C ALA A 58 10.04 -4.05 -10.47
N SER A 59 9.33 -2.93 -10.44
CA SER A 59 9.92 -1.59 -10.61
C SER A 59 10.49 -1.01 -9.32
N CYS A 60 9.93 -1.35 -8.16
CA CYS A 60 10.31 -0.76 -6.88
C CYS A 60 10.41 -1.80 -5.76
N PRO A 61 11.42 -2.70 -5.77
CA PRO A 61 11.55 -3.76 -4.77
C PRO A 61 11.70 -3.26 -3.32
N ALA A 62 12.23 -2.04 -3.13
CA ALA A 62 12.36 -1.43 -1.80
C ALA A 62 10.99 -1.06 -1.21
N LEU A 63 10.13 -0.43 -2.01
CA LEU A 63 8.76 -0.08 -1.62
C LEU A 63 7.92 -1.33 -1.34
N MET A 64 8.08 -2.37 -2.16
CA MET A 64 7.43 -3.67 -1.92
C MET A 64 7.87 -4.28 -0.57
N ARG A 65 9.15 -4.20 -0.22
CA ARG A 65 9.64 -4.64 1.11
C ARG A 65 9.05 -3.81 2.25
N GLU A 66 8.94 -2.49 2.10
CA GLU A 66 8.33 -1.62 3.10
C GLU A 66 6.85 -1.98 3.32
N LEU A 67 6.11 -2.18 2.23
CA LEU A 67 4.70 -2.58 2.28
C LEU A 67 4.54 -3.95 2.97
N MET A 68 5.37 -4.94 2.63
CA MET A 68 5.38 -6.24 3.29
C MET A 68 5.72 -6.14 4.78
N SER A 69 6.69 -5.29 5.16
CA SER A 69 7.04 -5.07 6.57
C SER A 69 5.84 -4.54 7.35
N LYS A 70 5.16 -3.52 6.81
CA LYS A 70 3.95 -2.95 7.42
C LYS A 70 2.85 -4.00 7.55
N ILE A 71 2.58 -4.78 6.51
CA ILE A 71 1.58 -5.87 6.56
C ILE A 71 1.92 -6.89 7.65
N VAL A 72 3.20 -7.29 7.76
CA VAL A 72 3.66 -8.23 8.80
C VAL A 72 3.52 -7.63 10.19
N ASP A 73 3.72 -6.32 10.35
CA ASP A 73 3.50 -5.61 11.62
C ASP A 73 2.00 -5.50 11.98
N TYR A 74 1.12 -5.45 10.97
CA TYR A 74 -0.34 -5.44 11.13
C TYR A 74 -0.96 -6.83 11.32
N LEU A 75 -0.28 -7.92 10.90
CA LEU A 75 -0.71 -9.26 11.25
C LEU A 75 -0.79 -9.32 12.78
N PRO A 76 -1.93 -9.76 13.36
CA PRO A 76 -2.12 -9.70 14.80
C PRO A 76 -0.94 -10.42 15.44
N LYS A 77 -0.14 -9.68 16.23
CA LYS A 77 0.74 -10.25 17.26
C LYS A 77 -0.10 -11.35 17.88
N ARG A 78 0.20 -12.62 17.59
CA ARG A 78 -0.63 -13.75 18.07
C ARG A 78 -0.82 -13.47 19.55
N ARG A 79 -2.05 -13.16 19.98
CA ARG A 79 -2.34 -13.06 21.41
C ARG A 79 -1.87 -14.41 21.94
N LYS A 80 -0.83 -14.42 22.77
CA LYS A 80 -0.56 -15.59 23.60
C LYS A 80 -1.85 -15.76 24.39
N LEU A 81 -2.65 -16.74 23.99
CA LEU A 81 -3.77 -17.18 24.78
C LEU A 81 -3.15 -17.62 26.10
N GLY A 82 -3.51 -16.94 27.18
CA GLY A 82 -2.91 -17.15 28.50
C GLY A 82 -3.01 -18.60 28.91
N THR A 83 -1.93 -19.10 29.52
CA THR A 83 -1.96 -20.17 30.50
C THR A 83 -2.00 -19.55 31.89
#